data_AF-A0A9E5HUM9-F1
#
_entry.id   AF-A0A9E5HUM9-F1
#
_cell.length_a   1.000
_cell.length_b   1.000
_cell.length_c   1.000
_cell.angle_alpha   90.00
_cell.angle_beta   90.00
_cell.angle_gamma   90.00
#
_symmetry.space_group_name_H-M   'P 1'
#
loop_
_entity.id
_entity.type
_entity.pdbx_description
1 polymer ?
#
loop_
_entity_poly.entity_id
_entity_poly.type
_entity_poly.pdbx_seq_one_letter_code
_entity_poly.pdbx_strand_id
1 'polypeptide(L)'
;EKFPLIDEDSIMGSMWDPDAGLVIPRSQDVVSFAVEKAKEQGALKTFTDTPAIDFEIEDGRVVGVKTDKGIIKSDKVVIASGIWGPLMGKKAGVPVPLMPLEHPLLFFGPLPEAQGSQEFLVYPLMRDQGNSAYVRDTGRLHGGMLEWGFYEDKEPRLVDPEDIGNPEKTMGSDSMRYLDLEEIAEPLEKAFETTPILNELGWDERSSFNGLLSVTTDAGSLIGESPEVRGFWLCEAVWVKDGPGCARLCAELMVNGKTQVDMHSFDIARLYPEQKEKDFVKSRAFENSQTIYTPAVHPREPYITSRGKFVSPFYEREKELGGYFDNEVARWERAFAYESNREKLEHYLKDIPIRDNEWDRRHVPYELANAEHLAMSDSVGMINLSHFPIMDIEGPDAEKMLEYLSVAKVGGNTPVGKVIYTNFLDEDGGVHADLTISRLGEDKYRVVTGGADGNRDWVTLRNYRDDNNLDAEI
;
A
#
# COMPACT_ATOMS: atom_id res chain seq x y z
N GLU A 1 -26.93 -1.49 25.30
CA GLU A 1 -27.20 -0.84 24.01
C GLU A 1 -26.18 0.27 23.79
N LYS A 2 -25.49 0.29 22.63
CA LYS A 2 -24.39 1.22 22.32
C LYS A 2 -24.68 2.14 21.14
N PHE A 3 -25.37 1.63 20.12
CA PHE A 3 -25.77 2.36 18.93
C PHE A 3 -27.25 2.06 18.64
N PRO A 4 -28.20 2.81 19.23
CA PRO A 4 -29.63 2.50 19.18
C PRO A 4 -30.30 2.86 17.84
N LEU A 5 -29.52 3.33 16.86
CA LEU A 5 -30.03 3.76 15.55
C LEU A 5 -30.10 2.62 14.52
N ILE A 6 -29.55 1.45 14.87
CA ILE A 6 -29.50 0.28 13.99
C ILE A 6 -30.75 -0.57 14.17
N ASP A 7 -31.23 -1.19 13.08
CA ASP A 7 -32.20 -2.26 13.16
C ASP A 7 -31.49 -3.56 13.62
N GLU A 8 -31.80 -4.04 14.83
CA GLU A 8 -31.16 -5.25 15.38
C GLU A 8 -31.46 -6.50 14.56
N ASP A 9 -32.59 -6.56 13.84
CA ASP A 9 -32.94 -7.70 12.98
C ASP A 9 -32.07 -7.76 11.70
N SER A 10 -31.39 -6.65 11.35
CA SER A 10 -30.48 -6.56 10.20
C SER A 10 -29.07 -7.10 10.48
N ILE A 11 -28.71 -7.39 11.74
CA ILE A 11 -27.35 -7.79 12.13
C ILE A 11 -27.26 -9.23 12.65
N MET A 12 -26.17 -9.91 12.29
CA MET A 12 -25.85 -11.25 12.82
C MET A 12 -24.98 -11.20 14.09
N GLY A 13 -24.26 -10.09 14.29
CA GLY A 13 -23.31 -9.92 15.38
C GLY A 13 -22.54 -8.61 15.25
N SER A 14 -21.76 -8.25 16.27
CA SER A 14 -20.99 -7.00 16.29
C SER A 14 -19.65 -7.16 17.01
N MET A 15 -18.70 -6.29 16.65
CA MET A 15 -17.43 -6.12 17.33
C MET A 15 -17.39 -4.70 17.91
N TRP A 16 -17.00 -4.58 19.18
CA TRP A 16 -16.89 -3.30 19.88
C TRP A 16 -15.44 -3.03 20.27
N ASP A 17 -14.91 -1.90 19.78
CA ASP A 17 -13.63 -1.36 20.21
C ASP A 17 -13.89 -0.06 21.01
N PRO A 18 -13.69 -0.06 22.34
CA PRO A 18 -13.90 1.12 23.17
C PRO A 18 -12.90 2.24 22.94
N ASP A 19 -11.76 1.95 22.32
CA ASP A 19 -10.69 2.93 22.07
C ASP A 19 -10.80 3.57 20.67
N ALA A 20 -11.65 3.01 19.80
CA ALA A 20 -11.95 3.58 18.49
C ALA A 20 -12.80 4.86 18.62
N GLY A 21 -12.46 5.90 17.86
CA GLY A 21 -13.18 7.17 17.92
C GLY A 21 -12.83 8.14 16.80
N LEU A 22 -13.32 9.37 16.95
CA LEU A 22 -13.05 10.49 16.05
C LEU A 22 -11.77 11.21 16.50
N VAL A 23 -11.07 11.87 15.57
CA VAL A 23 -10.04 12.85 15.92
C VAL A 23 -10.70 14.06 16.56
N ILE A 24 -10.41 14.32 17.85
CA ILE A 24 -11.02 15.39 18.64
C ILE A 24 -10.04 16.57 18.80
N PRO A 25 -10.47 17.83 18.60
CA PRO A 25 -11.82 18.25 18.20
C PRO A 25 -12.12 17.98 16.71
N ARG A 26 -11.13 18.14 15.82
CA ARG A 26 -11.11 17.70 14.42
C ARG A 26 -9.67 17.53 13.93
N SER A 27 -9.46 16.79 12.84
CA SER A 27 -8.15 16.64 12.20
C SER A 27 -7.51 17.97 11.80
N GLN A 28 -8.31 18.92 11.28
CA GLN A 28 -7.83 20.27 10.92
C GLN A 28 -7.25 21.02 12.12
N ASP A 29 -7.90 20.96 13.28
CA ASP A 29 -7.41 21.62 14.50
C ASP A 29 -6.13 20.96 15.01
N VAL A 30 -6.01 19.64 14.92
CA VAL A 30 -4.78 18.90 15.26
C VAL A 30 -3.63 19.33 14.34
N VAL A 31 -3.88 19.47 13.03
CA VAL A 31 -2.89 19.97 12.07
C VAL A 31 -2.50 21.40 12.39
N SER A 32 -3.45 22.29 12.67
CA SER A 32 -3.18 23.68 13.07
C SER A 32 -2.32 23.73 14.34
N PHE A 33 -2.65 22.93 15.36
CA PHE A 33 -1.86 22.82 16.57
C PHE A 33 -0.41 22.39 16.28
N ALA A 34 -0.22 21.34 15.47
CA ALA A 34 1.11 20.85 15.11
C ALA A 34 1.94 21.91 14.34
N VAL A 35 1.32 22.58 13.37
CA VAL A 35 1.96 23.63 12.56
C VAL A 35 2.37 24.82 13.43
N GLU A 36 1.47 25.35 14.26
CA GLU A 36 1.78 26.48 15.12
C GLU A 36 2.84 26.12 16.15
N LYS A 37 2.79 24.90 16.71
CA LYS A 37 3.82 24.44 17.64
C LYS A 37 5.20 24.39 17.01
N ALA A 38 5.31 23.90 15.78
CA ALA A 38 6.57 23.83 15.05
C ALA A 38 7.10 25.24 14.67
N LYS A 39 6.21 26.19 14.36
CA LYS A 39 6.58 27.60 14.13
C LYS A 39 7.09 28.27 15.41
N GLU A 40 6.42 28.09 16.55
CA GLU A 40 6.85 28.62 17.85
C GLU A 40 8.24 28.13 18.25
N GLN A 41 8.58 26.89 17.89
CA GLN A 41 9.91 26.30 18.11
C GLN A 41 10.97 26.78 17.10
N GLY A 42 10.58 27.54 16.08
CA GLY A 42 11.46 27.96 14.99
C GLY A 42 11.86 26.83 14.03
N ALA A 43 11.20 25.67 14.13
CA ALA A 43 11.48 24.47 13.33
C ALA A 43 10.75 24.47 11.97
N LEU A 44 9.69 25.30 11.83
CA LEU A 44 8.88 25.36 10.62
C LEU A 44 8.72 26.79 10.10
N LYS A 45 8.89 26.95 8.79
CA LYS A 45 8.44 28.12 8.03
C LYS A 45 7.36 27.66 7.05
N THR A 46 6.22 28.34 7.03
CA THR A 46 5.11 28.02 6.13
C THR A 46 4.96 29.09 5.07
N PHE A 47 4.73 28.66 3.83
CA PHE A 47 4.42 29.53 2.70
C PHE A 47 3.09 29.07 2.10
N THR A 48 1.97 29.61 2.58
CA THR A 48 0.64 29.32 1.99
C THR A 48 0.53 29.98 0.62
N ASP A 49 -0.42 29.52 -0.20
CA ASP A 49 -0.68 30.09 -1.53
C ASP A 49 0.60 30.18 -2.38
N THR A 50 1.45 29.16 -2.24
CA THR A 50 2.78 29.07 -2.87
C THR A 50 2.94 27.64 -3.41
N PRO A 51 2.29 27.31 -4.54
CA PRO A 51 2.33 25.96 -5.08
C PRO A 51 3.75 25.59 -5.53
N ALA A 52 4.12 24.33 -5.31
CA ALA A 52 5.29 23.74 -5.96
C ALA A 52 4.96 23.54 -7.45
N ILE A 53 5.60 24.32 -8.31
CA ILE A 53 5.35 24.31 -9.76
C ILE A 53 6.19 23.23 -10.43
N ASP A 54 7.41 23.02 -9.94
CA ASP A 54 8.40 22.11 -10.49
C ASP A 54 9.55 21.88 -9.47
N PHE A 55 10.49 20.97 -9.77
CA PHE A 55 11.64 20.66 -8.93
C PHE A 55 12.97 20.91 -9.68
N GLU A 56 14.04 21.22 -8.95
CA GLU A 56 15.39 21.26 -9.50
C GLU A 56 16.11 19.96 -9.17
N ILE A 57 16.61 19.27 -10.20
CA ILE A 57 17.31 18.00 -10.08
C ILE A 57 18.64 18.11 -10.80
N GLU A 58 19.72 17.80 -10.09
CA GLU A 58 21.10 17.79 -10.59
C GLU A 58 21.70 16.42 -10.27
N ASP A 59 22.28 15.76 -11.29
CA ASP A 59 22.92 14.44 -11.15
C ASP A 59 22.05 13.39 -10.42
N GLY A 60 20.75 13.36 -10.74
CA GLY A 60 19.79 12.42 -10.13
C GLY A 60 19.39 12.74 -8.69
N ARG A 61 19.72 13.93 -8.17
CA ARG A 61 19.38 14.38 -6.81
C ARG A 61 18.59 15.68 -6.82
N VAL A 62 17.59 15.79 -5.98
CA VAL A 62 16.84 17.05 -5.81
C VAL A 62 17.72 18.10 -5.12
N VAL A 63 17.69 19.32 -5.63
CA VAL A 63 18.44 20.48 -5.10
C VAL A 63 17.55 21.70 -4.82
N GLY A 64 16.26 21.63 -5.15
CA GLY A 64 15.31 22.68 -4.81
C GLY A 64 13.90 22.47 -5.33
N VAL A 65 13.00 23.34 -4.86
CA VAL A 65 11.58 23.42 -5.26
C VAL A 65 11.36 24.76 -5.95
N LYS A 66 10.80 24.73 -7.17
CA LYS A 66 10.43 25.92 -7.92
C LYS A 66 9.00 26.34 -7.58
N THR A 67 8.82 27.64 -7.32
CA THR A 67 7.52 28.26 -7.04
C THR A 67 7.34 29.50 -7.91
N ASP A 68 6.14 30.08 -7.93
CA ASP A 68 5.88 31.37 -8.58
C ASP A 68 6.62 32.55 -7.93
N LYS A 69 7.11 32.35 -6.70
CA LYS A 69 7.83 33.36 -5.89
C LYS A 69 9.34 33.15 -5.86
N GLY A 70 9.85 32.20 -6.66
CA GLY A 70 11.26 31.86 -6.74
C GLY A 70 11.56 30.42 -6.32
N ILE A 71 12.85 30.12 -6.15
CA ILE A 71 13.33 28.77 -5.85
C ILE A 71 13.67 28.66 -4.36
N ILE A 72 13.18 27.61 -3.73
CA ILE A 72 13.58 27.20 -2.37
C ILE A 72 14.62 26.10 -2.51
N LYS A 73 15.89 26.38 -2.20
CA LYS A 73 16.97 25.39 -2.26
C LYS A 73 16.87 24.41 -1.09
N SER A 74 16.98 23.12 -1.39
CA SER A 74 16.99 22.04 -0.39
C SER A 74 17.54 20.76 -1.02
N ASP A 75 18.29 20.00 -0.22
CA ASP A 75 18.82 18.67 -0.53
C ASP A 75 17.79 17.54 -0.28
N LYS A 76 16.69 17.85 0.43
CA LYS A 76 15.61 16.91 0.73
C LYS A 76 14.25 17.55 0.54
N VAL A 77 13.41 16.94 -0.27
CA VAL A 77 12.02 17.36 -0.51
C VAL A 77 11.10 16.21 -0.15
N VAL A 78 10.03 16.45 0.60
CA VAL A 78 8.98 15.46 0.85
C VAL A 78 7.67 15.92 0.22
N ILE A 79 7.02 15.05 -0.55
CA ILE A 79 5.65 15.26 -1.00
C ILE A 79 4.67 14.59 -0.03
N ALA A 80 3.75 15.41 0.48
CA ALA A 80 2.62 15.02 1.31
C ALA A 80 1.35 15.69 0.74
N SER A 81 1.19 15.53 -0.57
CA SER A 81 0.23 16.21 -1.44
C SER A 81 -1.03 15.37 -1.71
N GLY A 82 -1.21 14.23 -1.05
CA GLY A 82 -2.41 13.40 -1.11
C GLY A 82 -2.77 13.00 -2.54
N ILE A 83 -4.00 13.34 -2.96
CA ILE A 83 -4.53 13.03 -4.29
C ILE A 83 -3.73 13.68 -5.44
N TRP A 84 -2.92 14.71 -5.15
CA TRP A 84 -2.05 15.36 -6.14
C TRP A 84 -0.66 14.70 -6.27
N GLY A 85 -0.36 13.66 -5.48
CA GLY A 85 0.92 12.95 -5.49
C GLY A 85 1.44 12.59 -6.89
N PRO A 86 0.62 11.98 -7.79
CA PRO A 86 1.03 11.68 -9.16
C PRO A 86 1.47 12.90 -9.97
N LEU A 87 0.82 14.05 -9.77
CA LEU A 87 1.17 15.29 -10.47
C LEU A 87 2.49 15.87 -9.96
N MET A 88 2.73 15.79 -8.65
CA MET A 88 4.00 16.22 -8.05
C MET A 88 5.15 15.31 -8.46
N GLY A 89 4.96 14.00 -8.38
CA GLY A 89 5.95 13.02 -8.83
C GLY A 89 6.32 13.19 -10.31
N LYS A 90 5.33 13.38 -11.19
CA LYS A 90 5.55 13.64 -12.62
C LYS A 90 6.48 14.84 -12.88
N LYS A 91 6.39 15.91 -12.08
CA LYS A 91 7.29 17.07 -12.17
C LYS A 91 8.74 16.73 -11.80
N ALA A 92 8.92 15.79 -10.87
CA ALA A 92 10.23 15.32 -10.45
C ALA A 92 10.76 14.12 -11.25
N GLY A 93 10.00 13.58 -12.21
CA GLY A 93 10.37 12.32 -12.88
C GLY A 93 10.21 11.07 -11.98
N VAL A 94 9.43 11.17 -10.91
CA VAL A 94 9.16 10.09 -9.94
C VAL A 94 7.74 9.56 -10.17
N PRO A 95 7.57 8.30 -10.60
CA PRO A 95 6.25 7.71 -10.76
C PRO A 95 5.64 7.38 -9.39
N VAL A 96 4.50 7.99 -9.06
CA VAL A 96 3.78 7.79 -7.78
C VAL A 96 2.57 6.88 -8.04
N PRO A 97 2.61 5.60 -7.60
CA PRO A 97 1.62 4.58 -7.95
C PRO A 97 0.33 4.67 -7.12
N LEU A 98 -0.40 5.77 -7.27
CA LEU A 98 -1.72 5.97 -6.67
C LEU A 98 -2.73 6.55 -7.68
N MET A 99 -4.01 6.30 -7.44
CA MET A 99 -5.14 6.93 -8.13
C MET A 99 -6.04 7.65 -7.13
N PRO A 100 -6.54 8.85 -7.46
CA PRO A 100 -7.71 9.42 -6.82
C PRO A 100 -8.96 8.55 -7.07
N LEU A 101 -9.78 8.36 -6.04
CA LEU A 101 -11.05 7.63 -6.05
C LEU A 101 -12.15 8.51 -5.45
N GLU A 102 -13.34 8.51 -6.05
CA GLU A 102 -14.54 9.11 -5.46
C GLU A 102 -15.11 8.25 -4.33
N HIS A 103 -15.39 8.90 -3.20
CA HIS A 103 -15.99 8.33 -2.00
C HIS A 103 -17.26 9.11 -1.63
N PRO A 104 -18.46 8.55 -1.85
CA PRO A 104 -19.73 9.14 -1.46
C PRO A 104 -19.81 9.43 0.04
N LEU A 105 -20.12 10.69 0.39
CA LEU A 105 -20.38 11.16 1.74
C LEU A 105 -21.72 11.90 1.76
N LEU A 106 -22.71 11.34 2.46
CA LEU A 106 -24.04 11.93 2.59
C LEU A 106 -24.28 12.38 4.02
N PHE A 107 -24.94 13.53 4.16
CA PHE A 107 -25.32 14.08 5.46
C PHE A 107 -26.84 14.12 5.60
N PHE A 108 -27.31 13.69 6.77
CA PHE A 108 -28.73 13.61 7.12
C PHE A 108 -28.97 14.32 8.45
N GLY A 109 -30.02 15.11 8.57
CA GLY A 109 -30.38 15.66 9.88
C GLY A 109 -31.06 17.02 9.86
N PRO A 110 -30.96 17.76 10.99
CA PRO A 110 -30.17 17.43 12.20
C PRO A 110 -30.66 16.19 12.97
N LEU A 111 -29.73 15.48 13.61
CA LEU A 111 -29.99 14.41 14.60
C LEU A 111 -30.48 15.05 15.91
N PRO A 112 -31.70 14.73 16.40
CA PRO A 112 -32.30 15.34 17.59
C PRO A 112 -31.43 15.24 18.86
N GLU A 113 -30.81 14.09 19.10
CA GLU A 113 -30.01 13.81 20.30
C GLU A 113 -28.68 14.57 20.31
N ALA A 114 -28.19 14.99 19.13
CA ALA A 114 -27.01 15.86 19.02
C ALA A 114 -27.35 17.33 19.26
N GLN A 115 -28.63 17.72 19.21
CA GLN A 115 -29.01 19.11 19.34
C GLN A 115 -28.82 19.62 20.78
N GLY A 116 -27.87 20.55 20.95
CA GLY A 116 -27.51 21.12 22.26
C GLY A 116 -26.53 20.26 23.07
N SER A 117 -26.10 19.12 22.54
CA SER A 117 -25.05 18.30 23.16
C SER A 117 -23.72 19.06 23.19
N GLN A 118 -22.95 18.86 24.26
CA GLN A 118 -21.56 19.33 24.36
C GLN A 118 -20.55 18.25 23.95
N GLU A 119 -21.04 17.02 23.72
CA GLU A 119 -20.24 15.89 23.31
C GLU A 119 -19.79 16.04 21.85
N PHE A 120 -18.61 15.50 21.54
CA PHE A 120 -18.08 15.45 20.18
C PHE A 120 -18.69 14.32 19.34
N LEU A 121 -19.19 13.29 20.01
CA LEU A 121 -19.97 12.19 19.44
C LEU A 121 -21.07 11.85 20.45
N VAL A 122 -22.31 11.72 19.97
CA VAL A 122 -23.42 11.23 20.79
C VAL A 122 -23.43 9.70 20.79
N TYR A 123 -23.05 9.10 19.66
CA TYR A 123 -23.01 7.66 19.46
C TYR A 123 -21.62 7.22 18.96
N PRO A 124 -21.22 5.97 19.20
CA PRO A 124 -19.99 5.45 18.62
C PRO A 124 -20.05 5.41 17.09
N LEU A 125 -18.89 5.38 16.44
CA LEU A 125 -18.80 5.12 15.00
C LEU A 125 -19.34 3.71 14.69
N MET A 126 -20.22 3.60 13.70
CA MET A 126 -20.78 2.32 13.25
C MET A 126 -20.23 2.00 11.86
N ARG A 127 -19.70 0.79 11.68
CA ARG A 127 -19.31 0.27 10.37
C ARG A 127 -20.24 -0.87 9.99
N ASP A 128 -20.93 -0.70 8.88
CA ASP A 128 -21.71 -1.73 8.22
C ASP A 128 -20.87 -2.28 7.06
N GLN A 129 -19.88 -3.10 7.42
CA GLN A 129 -18.95 -3.61 6.43
C GLN A 129 -19.63 -4.52 5.41
N GLY A 130 -20.71 -5.22 5.78
CA GLY A 130 -21.46 -6.09 4.87
C GLY A 130 -22.07 -5.34 3.69
N ASN A 131 -22.48 -4.08 3.91
CA ASN A 131 -22.98 -3.17 2.87
C ASN A 131 -21.94 -2.12 2.44
N SER A 132 -20.65 -2.35 2.73
CA SER A 132 -19.54 -1.45 2.38
C SER A 132 -19.68 -0.01 2.90
N ALA A 133 -20.32 0.19 4.05
CA ALA A 133 -20.69 1.51 4.54
C ALA A 133 -20.29 1.77 6.00
N TYR A 134 -20.42 3.02 6.42
CA TYR A 134 -20.34 3.43 7.81
C TYR A 134 -21.30 4.58 8.10
N VAL A 135 -21.71 4.69 9.37
CA VAL A 135 -22.51 5.81 9.89
C VAL A 135 -21.77 6.41 11.08
N ARG A 136 -21.77 7.74 11.15
CA ARG A 136 -21.32 8.47 12.34
C ARG A 136 -22.16 9.71 12.57
N ASP A 137 -22.39 10.07 13.83
CA ASP A 137 -22.89 11.42 14.12
C ASP A 137 -21.75 12.43 14.03
N THR A 138 -22.09 13.68 13.72
CA THR A 138 -21.14 14.78 13.67
C THR A 138 -21.06 15.53 15.00
N GLY A 139 -21.74 15.05 16.05
CA GLY A 139 -21.81 15.65 17.38
C GLY A 139 -22.26 17.10 17.36
N ARG A 140 -21.71 17.95 18.23
CA ARG A 140 -21.95 19.41 18.15
C ARG A 140 -21.39 20.08 16.89
N LEU A 141 -20.67 19.35 16.05
CA LEU A 141 -20.00 19.85 14.86
C LEU A 141 -20.85 19.54 13.61
N HIS A 142 -20.66 20.25 12.48
CA HIS A 142 -21.49 20.12 11.26
C HIS A 142 -23.01 20.10 11.51
N GLY A 143 -23.50 20.86 12.50
CA GLY A 143 -24.93 20.97 12.81
C GLY A 143 -25.55 19.75 13.52
N GLY A 144 -24.73 18.79 13.96
CA GLY A 144 -25.21 17.56 14.59
C GLY A 144 -26.07 16.74 13.65
N MET A 145 -25.49 16.38 12.51
CA MET A 145 -26.05 15.51 11.50
C MET A 145 -25.55 14.07 11.70
N LEU A 146 -26.13 13.13 10.95
CA LEU A 146 -25.53 11.84 10.65
C LEU A 146 -24.81 11.93 9.31
N GLU A 147 -23.60 11.41 9.27
CA GLU A 147 -22.83 11.19 8.05
C GLU A 147 -22.88 9.70 7.73
N TRP A 148 -23.28 9.38 6.50
CA TRP A 148 -23.20 8.05 5.92
C TRP A 148 -22.15 8.07 4.80
N GLY A 149 -21.16 7.20 4.91
CA GLY A 149 -20.12 7.04 3.89
C GLY A 149 -20.17 5.65 3.29
N PHE A 150 -19.94 5.55 1.98
CA PHE A 150 -20.00 4.30 1.23
C PHE A 150 -18.74 4.08 0.40
N TYR A 151 -18.20 2.87 0.43
CA TYR A 151 -17.12 2.42 -0.44
C TYR A 151 -17.71 1.58 -1.56
N GLU A 152 -17.77 2.15 -2.77
CA GLU A 152 -18.29 1.46 -3.95
C GLU A 152 -17.50 0.16 -4.23
N ASP A 153 -18.17 -0.97 -4.07
CA ASP A 153 -17.59 -2.32 -4.15
C ASP A 153 -17.75 -2.94 -5.55
N LYS A 154 -18.64 -2.42 -6.40
CA LYS A 154 -18.90 -2.97 -7.74
C LYS A 154 -18.15 -2.21 -8.82
N GLU A 155 -18.41 -0.91 -8.97
CA GLU A 155 -17.84 -0.07 -10.03
C GLU A 155 -17.18 1.21 -9.48
N PRO A 156 -16.03 1.10 -8.78
CA PRO A 156 -15.35 2.25 -8.21
C PRO A 156 -14.98 3.31 -9.24
N ARG A 157 -15.24 4.58 -8.91
CA ARG A 157 -15.01 5.72 -9.80
C ARG A 157 -13.64 6.34 -9.57
N LEU A 158 -12.65 5.80 -10.28
CA LEU A 158 -11.30 6.39 -10.33
C LEU A 158 -11.29 7.70 -11.11
N VAL A 159 -10.56 8.68 -10.60
CA VAL A 159 -10.40 10.01 -11.21
C VAL A 159 -8.97 10.15 -11.71
N ASP A 160 -8.79 10.56 -12.97
CA ASP A 160 -7.44 10.90 -13.45
C ASP A 160 -6.94 12.11 -12.64
N PRO A 161 -5.70 12.09 -12.10
CA PRO A 161 -5.17 13.20 -11.31
C PRO A 161 -5.29 14.57 -11.98
N GLU A 162 -5.24 14.64 -13.32
CA GLU A 162 -5.40 15.90 -14.06
C GLU A 162 -6.85 16.43 -14.10
N ASP A 163 -7.84 15.62 -13.69
CA ASP A 163 -9.27 16.01 -13.58
C ASP A 163 -9.65 16.51 -12.18
N ILE A 164 -8.70 16.54 -11.23
CA ILE A 164 -8.90 17.16 -9.91
C ILE A 164 -9.09 18.67 -10.08
N GLY A 165 -10.10 19.23 -9.41
CA GLY A 165 -10.44 20.65 -9.54
C GLY A 165 -11.13 21.02 -10.86
N ASN A 166 -11.58 20.04 -11.66
CA ASN A 166 -12.37 20.31 -12.86
C ASN A 166 -13.63 21.14 -12.51
N PRO A 167 -13.81 22.35 -13.07
CA PRO A 167 -14.92 23.24 -12.69
C PRO A 167 -16.33 22.68 -12.93
N GLU A 168 -16.48 21.72 -13.84
CA GLU A 168 -17.77 21.11 -14.16
C GLU A 168 -18.18 20.02 -13.16
N LYS A 169 -17.19 19.45 -12.46
CA LYS A 169 -17.37 18.30 -11.54
C LYS A 169 -17.10 18.65 -10.09
N THR A 170 -16.39 19.75 -9.84
CA THR A 170 -15.91 20.15 -8.51
C THR A 170 -16.97 20.98 -7.79
N MET A 171 -17.13 20.71 -6.50
CA MET A 171 -17.98 21.46 -5.59
C MET A 171 -17.15 22.52 -4.85
N GLY A 172 -17.33 22.70 -3.54
CA GLY A 172 -16.71 23.78 -2.77
C GLY A 172 -15.17 23.73 -2.66
N SER A 173 -14.55 22.57 -2.84
CA SER A 173 -13.10 22.36 -2.79
C SER A 173 -12.69 21.38 -3.89
N ASP A 174 -11.46 21.50 -4.42
CA ASP A 174 -10.90 20.59 -5.43
C ASP A 174 -10.94 19.10 -5.05
N SER A 175 -11.04 18.79 -3.76
CA SER A 175 -11.19 17.43 -3.22
C SER A 175 -12.64 16.94 -3.13
N MET A 176 -13.61 17.79 -3.47
CA MET A 176 -15.04 17.51 -3.38
C MET A 176 -15.66 17.58 -4.77
N ARG A 177 -16.33 16.52 -5.20
CA ARG A 177 -17.03 16.44 -6.48
C ARG A 177 -18.52 16.33 -6.27
N TYR A 178 -19.29 16.75 -7.27
CA TYR A 178 -20.74 16.53 -7.25
C TYR A 178 -21.04 15.03 -7.16
N LEU A 179 -22.04 14.71 -6.34
CA LEU A 179 -22.54 13.37 -6.15
C LEU A 179 -23.82 13.20 -6.97
N ASP A 180 -23.94 12.07 -7.65
CA ASP A 180 -25.15 11.64 -8.33
C ASP A 180 -25.80 10.53 -7.50
N LEU A 181 -27.04 10.72 -7.05
CA LEU A 181 -27.71 9.77 -6.16
C LEU A 181 -27.99 8.44 -6.88
N GLU A 182 -28.17 8.48 -8.18
CA GLU A 182 -28.38 7.31 -9.01
C GLU A 182 -27.18 6.35 -8.95
N GLU A 183 -25.97 6.86 -8.70
CA GLU A 183 -24.75 6.04 -8.53
C GLU A 183 -24.76 5.24 -7.22
N ILE A 184 -25.56 5.64 -6.24
CA ILE A 184 -25.56 5.05 -4.89
C ILE A 184 -26.96 4.64 -4.41
N ALA A 185 -27.95 4.58 -5.31
CA ALA A 185 -29.33 4.32 -4.94
C ALA A 185 -29.51 2.96 -4.23
N GLU A 186 -28.93 1.89 -4.77
CA GLU A 186 -28.98 0.54 -4.17
C GLU A 186 -28.32 0.48 -2.78
N PRO A 187 -27.05 0.92 -2.59
CA PRO A 187 -26.43 0.88 -1.26
C PRO A 187 -27.10 1.83 -0.26
N LEU A 188 -27.67 2.96 -0.73
CA LEU A 188 -28.40 3.88 0.14
C LEU A 188 -29.73 3.27 0.62
N GLU A 189 -30.44 2.51 -0.22
CA GLU A 189 -31.65 1.78 0.18
C GLU A 189 -31.34 0.77 1.31
N LYS A 190 -30.24 0.01 1.19
CA LYS A 190 -29.77 -0.89 2.26
C LYS A 190 -29.38 -0.16 3.54
N ALA A 191 -28.82 1.05 3.41
CA ALA A 191 -28.51 1.89 4.56
C ALA A 191 -29.78 2.32 5.31
N PHE A 192 -30.89 2.57 4.60
CA PHE A 192 -32.19 2.86 5.21
C PHE A 192 -32.81 1.64 5.89
N GLU A 193 -32.56 0.44 5.41
CA GLU A 193 -32.97 -0.79 6.11
C GLU A 193 -32.15 -0.98 7.39
N THR A 194 -30.83 -0.82 7.31
CA THR A 194 -29.91 -1.09 8.43
C THR A 194 -29.96 0.02 9.50
N THR A 195 -30.08 1.28 9.09
CA THR A 195 -30.12 2.46 9.97
C THR A 195 -31.35 3.33 9.62
N PRO A 196 -32.57 2.93 10.02
CA PRO A 196 -33.83 3.54 9.57
C PRO A 196 -33.95 5.04 9.76
N ILE A 197 -33.31 5.59 10.80
CA ILE A 197 -33.32 7.03 11.07
C ILE A 197 -32.74 7.85 9.91
N LEU A 198 -31.87 7.29 9.05
CA LEU A 198 -31.36 7.98 7.86
C LEU A 198 -32.47 8.32 6.86
N ASN A 199 -33.52 7.50 6.76
CA ASN A 199 -34.68 7.76 5.90
C ASN A 199 -35.68 8.74 6.53
N GLU A 200 -35.72 8.80 7.87
CA GLU A 200 -36.57 9.74 8.61
C GLU A 200 -35.98 11.15 8.62
N LEU A 201 -34.65 11.24 8.68
CA LEU A 201 -33.91 12.49 8.61
C LEU A 201 -33.85 12.98 7.16
N GLY A 202 -33.98 14.30 6.97
CA GLY A 202 -33.83 14.90 5.65
C GLY A 202 -32.38 14.82 5.17
N TRP A 203 -32.18 14.45 3.91
CA TRP A 203 -30.90 14.53 3.22
C TRP A 203 -30.50 16.00 2.98
N ASP A 204 -29.27 16.35 3.34
CA ASP A 204 -28.66 17.64 3.04
C ASP A 204 -27.78 17.56 1.78
N GLU A 205 -28.40 17.81 0.63
CA GLU A 205 -27.74 17.86 -0.68
C GLU A 205 -26.55 18.84 -0.69
N ARG A 206 -26.62 19.95 0.05
CA ARG A 206 -25.56 20.98 0.01
C ARG A 206 -24.27 20.54 0.68
N SER A 207 -24.38 19.67 1.68
CA SER A 207 -23.23 19.18 2.43
C SER A 207 -22.77 17.81 1.92
N SER A 208 -23.54 17.15 1.06
CA SER A 208 -23.23 15.82 0.52
C SER A 208 -22.43 15.91 -0.78
N PHE A 209 -21.41 15.06 -0.94
CA PHE A 209 -20.47 15.12 -2.06
C PHE A 209 -19.72 13.80 -2.25
N ASN A 210 -19.09 13.64 -3.42
CA ASN A 210 -18.07 12.62 -3.66
C ASN A 210 -16.70 13.18 -3.22
N GLY A 211 -16.19 12.72 -2.08
CA GLY A 211 -14.86 13.09 -1.60
C GLY A 211 -13.76 12.32 -2.32
N LEU A 212 -12.64 12.97 -2.64
CA LEU A 212 -11.50 12.29 -3.26
C LEU A 212 -10.55 11.71 -2.21
N LEU A 213 -10.22 10.41 -2.35
CA LEU A 213 -9.20 9.71 -1.57
C LEU A 213 -8.14 9.06 -2.47
N SER A 214 -6.99 8.71 -1.92
CA SER A 214 -5.91 8.02 -2.67
C SER A 214 -5.98 6.52 -2.47
N VAL A 215 -5.92 5.74 -3.55
CA VAL A 215 -5.78 4.28 -3.54
C VAL A 215 -4.52 3.87 -4.30
N THR A 216 -3.76 2.91 -3.76
CA THR A 216 -2.51 2.42 -4.33
C THR A 216 -2.66 1.02 -4.93
N THR A 217 -1.59 0.53 -5.56
CA THR A 217 -1.53 -0.78 -6.21
C THR A 217 -1.68 -1.97 -5.26
N ASP A 218 -1.44 -1.79 -3.97
CA ASP A 218 -1.52 -2.82 -2.94
C ASP A 218 -2.25 -2.36 -1.65
N ALA A 219 -2.99 -1.23 -1.75
CA ALA A 219 -3.66 -0.55 -0.65
C ALA A 219 -2.75 -0.01 0.48
N GLY A 220 -1.42 -0.19 0.39
CA GLY A 220 -0.46 0.36 1.33
C GLY A 220 -0.10 1.82 1.02
N SER A 221 0.25 2.60 2.05
CA SER A 221 0.81 3.95 1.87
C SER A 221 2.15 3.94 1.11
N LEU A 222 2.56 5.11 0.63
CA LEU A 222 3.82 5.30 -0.09
C LEU A 222 4.73 6.22 0.73
N ILE A 223 5.66 5.62 1.46
CA ILE A 223 6.56 6.31 2.39
C ILE A 223 8.00 5.97 2.04
N GLY A 224 8.90 6.96 1.98
CA GLY A 224 10.34 6.72 1.80
C GLY A 224 10.97 7.55 0.69
N GLU A 225 12.29 7.39 0.51
CA GLU A 225 13.05 8.04 -0.56
C GLU A 225 12.72 7.37 -1.90
N SER A 226 12.47 8.18 -2.93
CA SER A 226 12.24 7.68 -4.28
C SER A 226 13.45 6.90 -4.79
N PRO A 227 13.23 5.70 -5.38
CA PRO A 227 14.28 4.99 -6.10
C PRO A 227 14.83 5.76 -7.30
N GLU A 228 14.06 6.68 -7.89
CA GLU A 228 14.40 7.38 -9.13
C GLU A 228 15.20 8.66 -8.90
N VAL A 229 14.93 9.40 -7.81
CA VAL A 229 15.58 10.69 -7.52
C VAL A 229 16.00 10.76 -6.05
N ARG A 230 17.31 10.85 -5.81
CA ARG A 230 17.87 10.98 -4.45
C ARG A 230 17.40 12.28 -3.80
N GLY A 231 17.11 12.23 -2.52
CA GLY A 231 16.58 13.34 -1.73
C GLY A 231 15.11 13.68 -2.00
N PHE A 232 14.42 13.00 -2.92
CA PHE A 232 12.98 13.19 -3.15
C PHE A 232 12.20 12.11 -2.39
N TRP A 233 11.37 12.52 -1.44
CA TRP A 233 10.69 11.65 -0.47
C TRP A 233 9.18 11.70 -0.65
N LEU A 234 8.52 10.60 -0.33
CA LEU A 234 7.08 10.47 -0.34
C LEU A 234 6.56 10.22 1.08
N CYS A 235 5.42 10.81 1.41
CA CYS A 235 4.56 10.44 2.53
C CYS A 235 3.11 10.58 2.04
N GLU A 236 2.71 9.68 1.13
CA GLU A 236 1.50 9.76 0.31
C GLU A 236 0.54 8.58 0.59
N ALA A 237 -0.73 8.75 0.19
CA ALA A 237 -1.79 7.75 0.38
C ALA A 237 -1.95 7.30 1.84
N VAL A 238 -2.13 8.27 2.75
CA VAL A 238 -2.23 8.06 4.20
C VAL A 238 -3.64 8.38 4.68
N TRP A 239 -4.29 7.45 5.36
CA TRP A 239 -5.57 7.69 6.01
C TRP A 239 -5.40 8.64 7.20
N VAL A 240 -6.44 9.43 7.51
CA VAL A 240 -6.41 10.39 8.65
C VAL A 240 -5.98 9.71 9.96
N LYS A 241 -6.46 8.49 10.22
CA LYS A 241 -6.11 7.70 11.42
C LYS A 241 -4.60 7.39 11.51
N ASP A 242 -3.93 7.22 10.37
CA ASP A 242 -2.53 6.79 10.28
C ASP A 242 -1.58 7.98 10.17
N GLY A 243 -2.11 9.18 9.88
CA GLY A 243 -1.36 10.43 9.64
C GLY A 243 -0.19 10.67 10.60
N PRO A 244 -0.41 10.74 11.93
CA PRO A 244 0.67 10.96 12.89
C PRO A 244 1.73 9.85 12.89
N GLY A 245 1.31 8.59 12.69
CA GLY A 245 2.21 7.43 12.61
C GLY A 245 3.08 7.49 11.37
N CYS A 246 2.48 7.65 10.19
CA CYS A 246 3.19 7.76 8.92
C CYS A 246 4.15 8.95 8.88
N ALA A 247 3.73 10.12 9.41
CA ALA A 247 4.59 11.30 9.50
C ALA A 247 5.81 11.04 10.40
N ARG A 248 5.64 10.33 11.53
CA ARG A 248 6.75 9.91 12.38
C ARG A 248 7.69 8.97 11.65
N LEU A 249 7.17 7.95 10.96
CA LEU A 249 8.00 7.00 10.20
C LEU A 249 8.82 7.71 9.12
N CYS A 250 8.18 8.60 8.34
CA CYS A 250 8.88 9.39 7.33
C CYS A 250 9.97 10.27 7.95
N ALA A 251 9.67 10.97 9.06
CA ALA A 251 10.64 11.82 9.73
C ALA A 251 11.82 11.01 10.32
N GLU A 252 11.55 9.87 10.96
CA GLU A 252 12.58 8.96 11.47
C GLU A 252 13.48 8.46 10.34
N LEU A 253 12.90 7.99 9.23
CA LEU A 253 13.65 7.49 8.10
C LEU A 253 14.52 8.58 7.47
N MET A 254 13.99 9.79 7.30
CA MET A 254 14.73 10.94 6.73
C MET A 254 15.90 11.41 7.61
N VAL A 255 15.76 11.31 8.94
CA VAL A 255 16.75 11.81 9.91
C VAL A 255 17.78 10.75 10.27
N ASN A 256 17.33 9.52 10.51
CA ASN A 256 18.16 8.44 11.05
C ASN A 256 18.57 7.40 9.99
N GLY A 257 17.99 7.45 8.79
CA GLY A 257 18.14 6.40 7.78
C GLY A 257 17.35 5.12 8.10
N LYS A 258 16.57 5.10 9.20
CA LYS A 258 15.74 3.95 9.62
C LYS A 258 14.56 4.37 10.51
N THR A 259 13.65 3.42 10.75
CA THR A 259 12.46 3.58 11.60
C THR A 259 12.51 2.67 12.83
N GLN A 260 11.71 2.99 13.86
CA GLN A 260 11.60 2.14 15.06
C GLN A 260 10.85 0.82 14.81
N VAL A 261 10.08 0.75 13.73
CA VAL A 261 9.31 -0.43 13.32
C VAL A 261 9.59 -0.71 11.86
N ASP A 262 9.43 -1.96 11.45
CA ASP A 262 9.52 -2.32 10.05
C ASP A 262 8.45 -1.60 9.24
N MET A 263 8.88 -0.95 8.15
CA MET A 263 8.02 -0.24 7.22
C MET A 263 8.08 -0.81 5.80
N HIS A 264 8.57 -2.04 5.64
CA HIS A 264 8.69 -2.74 4.35
C HIS A 264 7.44 -2.59 3.47
N SER A 265 6.25 -2.83 4.04
CA SER A 265 4.97 -2.73 3.31
C SER A 265 4.56 -1.31 2.92
N PHE A 266 5.24 -0.28 3.43
CA PHE A 266 4.98 1.13 3.11
C PHE A 266 6.09 1.77 2.28
N ASP A 267 7.27 1.15 2.25
CA ASP A 267 8.43 1.63 1.49
C ASP A 267 8.09 1.73 0.00
N ILE A 268 8.31 2.88 -0.64
CA ILE A 268 8.11 3.06 -2.08
C ILE A 268 9.06 2.19 -2.91
N ALA A 269 10.20 1.77 -2.35
CA ALA A 269 11.14 0.86 -2.98
C ALA A 269 10.63 -0.59 -3.08
N ARG A 270 9.54 -0.95 -2.37
CA ARG A 270 8.93 -2.30 -2.50
C ARG A 270 8.35 -2.56 -3.88
N LEU A 271 7.99 -1.50 -4.62
CA LEU A 271 7.32 -1.60 -5.91
C LEU A 271 8.35 -1.60 -7.04
N TYR A 272 8.31 -2.63 -7.89
CA TYR A 272 9.07 -2.71 -9.12
C TYR A 272 8.65 -1.60 -10.11
N PRO A 273 9.53 -1.17 -11.03
CA PRO A 273 9.22 -0.13 -12.01
C PRO A 273 7.91 -0.35 -12.78
N GLU A 274 7.63 -1.59 -13.21
CA GLU A 274 6.42 -1.97 -13.95
C GLU A 274 5.15 -1.84 -13.10
N GLN A 275 5.28 -1.97 -11.77
CA GLN A 275 4.18 -1.77 -10.83
C GLN A 275 3.85 -0.28 -10.63
N LYS A 276 4.65 0.62 -11.19
CA LYS A 276 4.42 2.07 -11.15
C LYS A 276 3.86 2.61 -12.48
N GLU A 277 3.68 1.76 -13.48
CA GLU A 277 3.11 2.13 -14.77
C GLU A 277 1.61 2.46 -14.66
N LYS A 278 1.15 3.47 -15.43
CA LYS A 278 -0.21 4.02 -15.35
C LYS A 278 -1.31 2.95 -15.42
N ASP A 279 -1.23 2.02 -16.38
CA ASP A 279 -2.26 1.00 -16.58
C ASP A 279 -2.27 -0.05 -15.46
N PHE A 280 -1.09 -0.38 -14.94
CA PHE A 280 -0.97 -1.26 -13.78
C PHE A 280 -1.56 -0.59 -12.54
N VAL A 281 -1.19 0.66 -12.27
CA VAL A 281 -1.70 1.45 -11.15
C VAL A 281 -3.21 1.59 -11.22
N LYS A 282 -3.76 1.93 -12.39
CA LYS A 282 -5.21 2.06 -12.57
C LYS A 282 -5.96 0.75 -12.34
N SER A 283 -5.50 -0.36 -12.91
CA SER A 283 -6.18 -1.66 -12.78
C SER A 283 -6.15 -2.19 -11.34
N ARG A 284 -5.00 -2.08 -10.67
CA ARG A 284 -4.86 -2.50 -9.27
C ARG A 284 -5.59 -1.59 -8.29
N ALA A 285 -5.54 -0.27 -8.49
CA ALA A 285 -6.30 0.66 -7.66
C ALA A 285 -7.81 0.41 -7.79
N PHE A 286 -8.31 0.10 -8.99
CA PHE A 286 -9.71 -0.27 -9.20
C PHE A 286 -10.07 -1.51 -8.37
N GLU A 287 -9.30 -2.60 -8.51
CA GLU A 287 -9.54 -3.86 -7.79
C GLU A 287 -9.42 -3.71 -6.26
N ASN A 288 -8.44 -2.96 -5.77
CA ASN A 288 -8.32 -2.67 -4.34
C ASN A 288 -9.49 -1.81 -3.81
N SER A 289 -10.03 -0.93 -4.65
CA SER A 289 -11.19 -0.11 -4.26
C SER A 289 -12.44 -0.95 -4.05
N GLN A 290 -12.58 -2.05 -4.80
CA GLN A 290 -13.71 -2.99 -4.68
C GLN A 290 -13.71 -3.79 -3.38
N THR A 291 -12.64 -3.74 -2.58
CA THR A 291 -12.42 -4.65 -1.44
C THR A 291 -12.11 -3.92 -0.14
N ILE A 292 -12.39 -2.61 -0.07
CA ILE A 292 -12.10 -1.79 1.13
C ILE A 292 -12.79 -2.37 2.38
N TYR A 293 -14.09 -2.70 2.28
CA TYR A 293 -14.88 -3.28 3.39
C TYR A 293 -15.53 -4.62 3.05
N THR A 294 -15.96 -4.83 1.81
CA THR A 294 -16.65 -6.05 1.37
C THR A 294 -16.23 -6.40 -0.05
N PRO A 295 -16.15 -7.68 -0.43
CA PRO A 295 -16.29 -8.86 0.43
C PRO A 295 -15.13 -9.02 1.42
N ALA A 296 -15.29 -9.91 2.39
CA ALA A 296 -14.16 -10.34 3.23
C ALA A 296 -13.07 -11.00 2.36
N VAL A 297 -11.88 -10.40 2.34
CA VAL A 297 -10.75 -10.84 1.53
C VAL A 297 -9.91 -11.87 2.28
N HIS A 298 -9.63 -13.01 1.63
CA HIS A 298 -8.72 -13.98 2.21
C HIS A 298 -7.28 -13.46 2.19
N PRO A 299 -6.42 -13.72 3.19
CA PRO A 299 -5.03 -13.23 3.18
C PRO A 299 -4.16 -13.74 2.01
N ARG A 300 -4.64 -14.75 1.29
CA ARG A 300 -4.05 -15.28 0.05
C ARG A 300 -4.91 -15.03 -1.19
N GLU A 301 -5.87 -14.11 -1.12
CA GLU A 301 -6.69 -13.75 -2.27
C GLU A 301 -5.76 -13.30 -3.40
N PRO A 302 -5.74 -14.02 -4.54
CA PRO A 302 -4.93 -13.60 -5.66
C PRO A 302 -5.60 -12.41 -6.32
N TYR A 303 -4.78 -11.48 -6.76
CA TYR A 303 -5.29 -10.46 -7.67
C TYR A 303 -5.75 -11.09 -9.00
N ILE A 304 -6.84 -10.58 -9.56
CA ILE A 304 -7.41 -11.02 -10.85
C ILE A 304 -6.97 -10.14 -12.02
N THR A 305 -6.76 -8.84 -11.80
CA THR A 305 -6.28 -7.94 -12.85
C THR A 305 -4.77 -8.02 -13.02
N SER A 306 -4.23 -7.52 -14.13
CA SER A 306 -2.78 -7.37 -14.36
C SER A 306 -1.93 -8.63 -14.12
N ARG A 307 -2.45 -9.79 -14.53
CA ARG A 307 -1.82 -11.13 -14.47
C ARG A 307 -1.07 -11.49 -15.75
N GLY A 308 -0.20 -12.50 -15.67
CA GLY A 308 0.56 -13.05 -16.80
C GLY A 308 1.63 -12.11 -17.36
N LYS A 309 2.09 -11.14 -16.57
CA LYS A 309 3.10 -10.15 -16.99
C LYS A 309 4.49 -10.77 -17.08
N PHE A 310 4.90 -11.50 -16.04
CA PHE A 310 6.12 -12.28 -16.06
C PHE A 310 5.78 -13.76 -15.86
N VAL A 311 6.35 -14.59 -16.72
CA VAL A 311 6.15 -16.02 -16.72
C VAL A 311 7.49 -16.72 -16.91
N SER A 312 7.66 -17.86 -16.25
CA SER A 312 8.87 -18.64 -16.39
C SER A 312 9.00 -19.24 -17.80
N PRO A 313 10.22 -19.62 -18.25
CA PRO A 313 10.39 -20.43 -19.46
C PRO A 313 9.63 -21.77 -19.44
N PHE A 314 9.21 -22.23 -18.26
CA PHE A 314 8.47 -23.46 -18.05
C PHE A 314 6.96 -23.25 -18.01
N TYR A 315 6.47 -22.00 -18.06
CA TYR A 315 5.07 -21.67 -17.78
C TYR A 315 4.06 -22.43 -18.67
N GLU A 316 4.33 -22.55 -19.97
CA GLU A 316 3.47 -23.34 -20.86
C GLU A 316 3.40 -24.81 -20.43
N ARG A 317 4.54 -25.38 -20.01
CA ARG A 317 4.58 -26.76 -19.51
C ARG A 317 3.89 -26.88 -18.15
N GLU A 318 4.05 -25.90 -17.28
CA GLU A 318 3.37 -25.85 -15.98
C GLU A 318 1.84 -25.80 -16.16
N LYS A 319 1.33 -25.04 -17.14
CA LYS A 319 -0.08 -25.06 -17.53
C LYS A 319 -0.53 -26.42 -18.07
N GLU A 320 0.25 -27.04 -18.96
CA GLU A 320 -0.04 -28.40 -19.46
C GLU A 320 -0.14 -29.45 -18.35
N LEU A 321 0.63 -29.26 -17.27
CA LEU A 321 0.60 -30.11 -16.07
C LEU A 321 -0.57 -29.78 -15.12
N GLY A 322 -1.39 -28.78 -15.45
CA GLY A 322 -2.50 -28.31 -14.63
C GLY A 322 -2.04 -27.50 -13.42
N GLY A 323 -1.07 -26.61 -13.59
CA GLY A 323 -0.55 -25.74 -12.54
C GLY A 323 -1.62 -24.85 -11.91
N TYR A 324 -1.64 -24.77 -10.58
CA TYR A 324 -2.50 -23.87 -9.81
C TYR A 324 -1.81 -22.52 -9.58
N PHE A 325 -2.19 -21.49 -10.34
CA PHE A 325 -1.48 -20.21 -10.40
C PHE A 325 -2.02 -19.11 -9.47
N ASP A 326 -2.77 -19.43 -8.42
CA ASP A 326 -3.28 -18.44 -7.44
C ASP A 326 -2.17 -17.96 -6.47
N ASN A 327 -0.97 -17.74 -6.99
CA ASN A 327 0.24 -17.37 -6.26
C ASN A 327 1.13 -16.47 -7.12
N GLU A 328 0.76 -15.20 -7.22
CA GLU A 328 1.51 -14.23 -7.99
C GLU A 328 2.35 -13.36 -7.05
N VAL A 329 3.65 -13.23 -7.34
CA VAL A 329 4.59 -12.41 -6.56
C VAL A 329 5.43 -11.57 -7.53
N ALA A 330 5.50 -10.26 -7.29
CA ALA A 330 6.19 -9.31 -8.17
C ALA A 330 5.88 -9.54 -9.67
N ARG A 331 4.60 -9.83 -9.95
CA ARG A 331 4.03 -10.08 -11.29
C ARG A 331 4.42 -11.41 -11.93
N TRP A 332 5.18 -12.26 -11.24
CA TRP A 332 5.52 -13.61 -11.69
C TRP A 332 4.41 -14.60 -11.36
N GLU A 333 3.95 -15.31 -12.38
CA GLU A 333 3.03 -16.44 -12.24
C GLU A 333 3.75 -17.65 -11.62
N ARG A 334 3.26 -18.16 -10.49
CA ARG A 334 3.83 -19.33 -9.81
C ARG A 334 2.77 -20.39 -9.57
N ALA A 335 3.09 -21.65 -9.89
CA ALA A 335 2.22 -22.77 -9.55
C ALA A 335 2.42 -23.17 -8.08
N PHE A 336 1.33 -23.38 -7.34
CA PHE A 336 1.37 -23.98 -6.00
C PHE A 336 1.54 -25.51 -6.04
N ALA A 337 0.88 -26.15 -7.01
CA ALA A 337 0.90 -27.58 -7.25
C ALA A 337 0.46 -27.84 -8.71
N TYR A 338 0.46 -29.09 -9.14
CA TYR A 338 0.13 -29.48 -10.51
C TYR A 338 -0.90 -30.62 -10.54
N GLU A 339 -2.08 -30.39 -11.11
CA GLU A 339 -3.18 -31.36 -11.13
C GLU A 339 -2.78 -32.74 -11.70
N SER A 340 -1.84 -32.77 -12.66
CA SER A 340 -1.29 -34.02 -13.21
C SER A 340 -0.59 -34.94 -12.19
N ASN A 341 -0.35 -34.47 -10.96
CA ASN A 341 0.21 -35.26 -9.87
C ASN A 341 -0.86 -35.98 -9.03
N ARG A 342 -2.14 -35.63 -9.15
CA ARG A 342 -3.21 -36.19 -8.29
C ARG A 342 -3.26 -37.72 -8.34
N GLU A 343 -3.27 -38.30 -9.54
CA GLU A 343 -3.29 -39.76 -9.70
C GLU A 343 -1.96 -40.41 -9.30
N LYS A 344 -0.83 -39.75 -9.61
CA LYS A 344 0.52 -40.28 -9.33
C LYS A 344 0.82 -40.34 -7.84
N LEU A 345 0.23 -39.42 -7.06
CA LEU A 345 0.49 -39.25 -5.63
C LEU A 345 -0.68 -39.73 -4.76
N GLU A 346 -1.55 -40.62 -5.29
CA GLU A 346 -2.73 -41.13 -4.55
C GLU A 346 -2.38 -41.76 -3.20
N HIS A 347 -1.19 -42.35 -3.07
CA HIS A 347 -0.74 -42.93 -1.82
C HIS A 347 -0.43 -41.86 -0.76
N TYR A 348 0.27 -40.77 -1.11
CA TYR A 348 0.52 -39.65 -0.20
C TYR A 348 -0.76 -38.88 0.16
N LEU A 349 -1.72 -38.79 -0.76
CA LEU A 349 -2.99 -38.10 -0.50
C LEU A 349 -3.75 -38.69 0.70
N LYS A 350 -3.55 -39.98 1.01
CA LYS A 350 -4.16 -40.67 2.15
C LYS A 350 -3.56 -40.27 3.49
N ASP A 351 -2.34 -39.74 3.48
CA ASP A 351 -1.60 -39.32 4.66
C ASP A 351 -1.78 -37.84 4.98
N ILE A 352 -2.45 -37.07 4.10
CA ILE A 352 -2.67 -35.65 4.31
C ILE A 352 -3.80 -35.42 5.33
N PRO A 353 -3.57 -34.64 6.40
CA PRO A 353 -4.62 -34.30 7.37
C PRO A 353 -5.80 -33.60 6.69
N ILE A 354 -7.02 -33.89 7.11
CA ILE A 354 -8.20 -33.20 6.57
C ILE A 354 -8.29 -31.79 7.17
N ARG A 355 -8.57 -30.79 6.33
CA ARG A 355 -8.99 -29.46 6.74
C ARG A 355 -10.44 -29.24 6.31
N ASP A 356 -11.35 -29.24 7.29
CA ASP A 356 -12.80 -29.21 7.04
C ASP A 356 -13.31 -27.81 6.66
N ASN A 357 -12.66 -26.75 7.15
CA ASN A 357 -13.07 -25.39 6.83
C ASN A 357 -12.55 -24.98 5.46
N GLU A 358 -13.42 -24.45 4.62
CA GLU A 358 -13.07 -23.95 3.29
C GLU A 358 -12.00 -22.84 3.37
N TRP A 359 -12.12 -21.94 4.35
CA TRP A 359 -11.17 -20.84 4.57
C TRP A 359 -9.72 -21.33 4.76
N ASP A 360 -9.51 -22.47 5.42
CA ASP A 360 -8.18 -23.02 5.69
C ASP A 360 -7.50 -23.60 4.44
N ARG A 361 -8.25 -23.74 3.34
CA ARG A 361 -7.85 -24.34 2.06
C ARG A 361 -8.00 -23.38 0.89
N ARG A 362 -8.61 -22.21 1.06
CA ARG A 362 -8.87 -21.28 -0.04
C ARG A 362 -7.56 -20.85 -0.71
N HIS A 363 -7.58 -20.81 -2.04
CA HIS A 363 -6.45 -20.43 -2.93
C HIS A 363 -5.21 -21.32 -2.86
N VAL A 364 -5.27 -22.42 -2.10
CA VAL A 364 -4.18 -23.39 -2.03
C VAL A 364 -4.76 -24.76 -2.36
N PRO A 365 -4.24 -25.49 -3.36
CA PRO A 365 -4.63 -26.88 -3.62
C PRO A 365 -4.08 -27.80 -2.52
N TYR A 366 -4.61 -27.67 -1.30
CA TYR A 366 -4.00 -28.11 -0.04
C TYR A 366 -3.55 -29.57 -0.06
N GLU A 367 -4.43 -30.49 -0.44
CA GLU A 367 -4.10 -31.92 -0.46
C GLU A 367 -2.96 -32.21 -1.44
N LEU A 368 -3.03 -31.62 -2.63
CA LEU A 368 -2.08 -31.87 -3.69
C LEU A 368 -0.71 -31.26 -3.40
N ALA A 369 -0.68 -30.02 -2.90
CA ALA A 369 0.55 -29.35 -2.50
C ALA A 369 1.28 -30.11 -1.38
N ASN A 370 0.53 -30.64 -0.39
CA ASN A 370 1.14 -31.45 0.67
C ASN A 370 1.57 -32.84 0.17
N ALA A 371 0.82 -33.46 -0.75
CA ALA A 371 1.24 -34.71 -1.37
C ALA A 371 2.53 -34.54 -2.19
N GLU A 372 2.66 -33.44 -2.92
CA GLU A 372 3.90 -33.07 -3.61
C GLU A 372 5.06 -32.87 -2.62
N HIS A 373 4.83 -32.19 -1.50
CA HIS A 373 5.84 -32.03 -0.44
C HIS A 373 6.34 -33.38 0.12
N LEU A 374 5.43 -34.33 0.40
CA LEU A 374 5.82 -35.67 0.87
C LEU A 374 6.60 -36.42 -0.22
N ALA A 375 6.11 -36.41 -1.46
CA ALA A 375 6.78 -37.06 -2.58
C ALA A 375 8.19 -36.52 -2.85
N MET A 376 8.39 -35.21 -2.71
CA MET A 376 9.71 -34.59 -2.82
C MET A 376 10.66 -35.03 -1.71
N SER A 377 10.15 -35.26 -0.50
CA SER A 377 10.94 -35.73 0.65
C SER A 377 11.39 -37.18 0.48
N ASP A 378 10.55 -38.02 -0.10
CA ASP A 378 10.82 -39.45 -0.31
C ASP A 378 11.59 -39.75 -1.61
N SER A 379 11.60 -38.81 -2.57
CA SER A 379 12.21 -39.03 -3.89
C SER A 379 12.89 -37.77 -4.44
N VAL A 380 12.33 -37.16 -5.49
CA VAL A 380 12.93 -36.02 -6.19
C VAL A 380 11.81 -35.11 -6.71
N GLY A 381 12.00 -33.81 -6.54
CA GLY A 381 11.11 -32.77 -7.06
C GLY A 381 11.85 -31.78 -7.93
N MET A 382 11.10 -31.08 -8.77
CA MET A 382 11.58 -29.89 -9.48
C MET A 382 10.71 -28.72 -9.04
N ILE A 383 11.35 -27.67 -8.53
CA ILE A 383 10.69 -26.43 -8.09
C ILE A 383 11.11 -25.31 -9.02
N ASN A 384 10.14 -24.54 -9.50
CA ASN A 384 10.39 -23.39 -10.33
C ASN A 384 10.71 -22.15 -9.49
N LEU A 385 11.96 -21.67 -9.59
CA LEU A 385 12.45 -20.48 -8.88
C LEU A 385 12.76 -19.31 -9.82
N SER A 386 12.23 -19.29 -11.05
CA SER A 386 12.51 -18.23 -12.05
C SER A 386 12.09 -16.82 -11.61
N HIS A 387 11.26 -16.70 -10.59
CA HIS A 387 10.79 -15.42 -10.04
C HIS A 387 11.78 -14.77 -9.05
N PHE A 388 12.85 -15.47 -8.66
CA PHE A 388 13.88 -14.87 -7.81
C PHE A 388 14.71 -13.86 -8.60
N PRO A 389 14.84 -12.61 -8.11
CA PRO A 389 15.68 -11.59 -8.71
C PRO A 389 17.14 -12.01 -8.62
N ILE A 390 17.86 -11.82 -9.71
CA ILE A 390 19.28 -12.14 -9.86
C ILE A 390 20.01 -10.85 -10.20
N MET A 391 20.96 -10.44 -9.36
CA MET A 391 21.78 -9.26 -9.54
C MET A 391 23.24 -9.70 -9.64
N ASP A 392 23.87 -9.45 -10.78
CA ASP A 392 25.29 -9.74 -10.99
C ASP A 392 26.10 -8.50 -10.61
N ILE A 393 27.03 -8.64 -9.68
CA ILE A 393 27.85 -7.53 -9.18
C ILE A 393 29.29 -7.76 -9.65
N GLU A 394 29.78 -6.87 -10.50
CA GLU A 394 31.08 -7.00 -11.17
C GLU A 394 31.94 -5.75 -11.00
N GLY A 395 33.24 -5.92 -10.78
CA GLY A 395 34.17 -4.80 -10.70
C GLY A 395 35.09 -4.84 -9.47
N PRO A 396 36.16 -4.03 -9.48
CA PRO A 396 37.22 -4.12 -8.47
C PRO A 396 36.76 -3.80 -7.04
N ASP A 397 35.65 -3.07 -6.86
CA ASP A 397 35.07 -2.81 -5.54
C ASP A 397 33.92 -3.76 -5.17
N ALA A 398 33.57 -4.75 -6.01
CA ALA A 398 32.47 -5.69 -5.74
C ALA A 398 32.67 -6.49 -4.45
N GLU A 399 33.90 -7.00 -4.23
CA GLU A 399 34.24 -7.72 -3.00
C GLU A 399 34.11 -6.81 -1.77
N LYS A 400 34.67 -5.60 -1.85
CA LYS A 400 34.65 -4.62 -0.76
C LYS A 400 33.22 -4.24 -0.38
N MET A 401 32.37 -3.99 -1.38
CA MET A 401 30.97 -3.66 -1.19
C MET A 401 30.23 -4.80 -0.48
N LEU A 402 30.34 -6.02 -0.98
CA LEU A 402 29.60 -7.16 -0.46
C LEU A 402 30.12 -7.64 0.89
N GLU A 403 31.42 -7.55 1.17
CA GLU A 403 31.99 -7.82 2.50
C GLU A 403 31.50 -6.83 3.56
N TYR A 404 31.20 -5.59 3.19
CA TYR A 404 30.66 -4.61 4.13
C TYR A 404 29.19 -4.89 4.45
N LEU A 405 28.37 -5.16 3.43
CA LEU A 405 26.95 -5.38 3.60
C LEU A 405 26.62 -6.72 4.25
N SER A 406 27.43 -7.76 3.99
CA SER A 406 27.15 -9.14 4.41
C SER A 406 27.63 -9.44 5.83
N VAL A 407 26.83 -10.18 6.60
CA VAL A 407 27.26 -10.78 7.87
C VAL A 407 28.28 -11.90 7.66
N ALA A 408 28.05 -12.74 6.66
CA ALA A 408 28.95 -13.85 6.33
C ALA A 408 30.10 -13.37 5.44
N LYS A 409 31.25 -14.05 5.55
CA LYS A 409 32.40 -13.79 4.69
C LYS A 409 32.14 -14.29 3.26
N VAL A 410 32.14 -13.38 2.31
CA VAL A 410 31.89 -13.59 0.87
C VAL A 410 33.17 -13.40 0.02
N GLY A 411 34.13 -12.61 0.50
CA GLY A 411 35.40 -12.28 -0.14
C GLY A 411 36.66 -12.88 0.50
N GLY A 412 37.82 -12.34 0.17
CA GLY A 412 39.13 -12.76 0.66
C GLY A 412 39.40 -14.24 0.36
N ASN A 413 39.57 -15.05 1.40
CA ASN A 413 39.87 -16.48 1.27
C ASN A 413 38.63 -17.36 0.96
N THR A 414 37.46 -16.78 0.76
CA THR A 414 36.26 -17.51 0.33
C THR A 414 36.48 -18.04 -1.09
N PRO A 415 36.43 -19.37 -1.35
CA PRO A 415 36.73 -19.90 -2.67
C PRO A 415 35.76 -19.41 -3.76
N VAL A 416 36.28 -19.17 -4.97
CA VAL A 416 35.45 -19.02 -6.18
C VAL A 416 34.62 -20.30 -6.40
N GLY A 417 33.37 -20.13 -6.79
CA GLY A 417 32.36 -21.17 -6.92
C GLY A 417 31.57 -21.45 -5.64
N LYS A 418 31.89 -20.79 -4.52
CA LYS A 418 31.14 -20.95 -3.27
C LYS A 418 29.84 -20.14 -3.29
N VAL A 419 28.79 -20.75 -2.77
CA VAL A 419 27.49 -20.14 -2.50
C VAL A 419 27.37 -19.90 -0.99
N ILE A 420 26.94 -18.69 -0.61
CA ILE A 420 26.91 -18.20 0.77
C ILE A 420 25.52 -17.65 1.05
N TYR A 421 24.81 -18.25 2.01
CA TYR A 421 23.62 -17.63 2.61
C TYR A 421 24.09 -16.59 3.62
N THR A 422 23.54 -15.38 3.54
CA THR A 422 23.88 -14.26 4.43
C THR A 422 22.71 -13.28 4.54
N ASN A 423 22.82 -12.38 5.50
CA ASN A 423 21.94 -11.23 5.64
C ASN A 423 22.69 -9.94 5.32
N PHE A 424 21.94 -8.93 4.91
CA PHE A 424 22.34 -7.54 5.04
C PHE A 424 21.74 -6.97 6.32
N LEU A 425 22.55 -6.29 7.12
CA LEU A 425 22.11 -5.71 8.38
C LEU A 425 22.16 -4.19 8.36
N ASP A 426 21.25 -3.60 9.11
CA ASP A 426 21.32 -2.20 9.53
C ASP A 426 22.34 -2.03 10.67
N GLU A 427 22.72 -0.79 10.97
CA GLU A 427 23.78 -0.46 11.94
C GLU A 427 23.52 -0.95 13.38
N ASP A 428 22.27 -1.24 13.74
CA ASP A 428 21.87 -1.81 15.04
C ASP A 428 21.60 -3.33 15.01
N GLY A 429 21.88 -3.99 13.89
CA GLY A 429 21.67 -5.42 13.70
C GLY A 429 20.26 -5.80 13.24
N GLY A 430 19.40 -4.84 12.88
CA GLY A 430 18.16 -5.12 12.16
C GLY A 430 18.45 -5.83 10.83
N VAL A 431 17.63 -6.83 10.48
CA VAL A 431 17.81 -7.58 9.22
C VAL A 431 17.13 -6.82 8.09
N HIS A 432 17.92 -6.28 7.17
CA HIS A 432 17.40 -5.60 5.98
C HIS A 432 16.93 -6.59 4.91
N ALA A 433 17.77 -7.58 4.63
CA ALA A 433 17.55 -8.61 3.61
C ALA A 433 18.12 -9.96 4.03
N ASP A 434 17.54 -11.04 3.52
CA ASP A 434 18.07 -12.40 3.58
C ASP A 434 18.23 -12.95 2.16
N LEU A 435 19.44 -13.37 1.83
CA LEU A 435 19.79 -13.62 0.44
C LEU A 435 20.95 -14.60 0.29
N THR A 436 21.18 -15.00 -0.95
CA THR A 436 22.27 -15.90 -1.30
C THR A 436 23.24 -15.20 -2.25
N ILE A 437 24.53 -15.24 -1.91
CA ILE A 437 25.62 -14.72 -2.74
C ILE A 437 26.46 -15.86 -3.29
N SER A 438 26.65 -15.90 -4.60
CA SER A 438 27.57 -16.81 -5.27
C SER A 438 28.82 -16.04 -5.70
N ARG A 439 30.00 -16.47 -5.24
CA ARG A 439 31.27 -15.92 -5.72
C ARG A 439 31.64 -16.58 -7.05
N LEU A 440 31.44 -15.88 -8.17
CA LEU A 440 31.64 -16.42 -9.52
C LEU A 440 33.06 -16.19 -10.05
N GLY A 441 33.79 -15.22 -9.50
CA GLY A 441 35.16 -14.88 -9.85
C GLY A 441 35.86 -14.09 -8.74
N GLU A 442 37.02 -13.51 -9.06
CA GLU A 442 37.75 -12.61 -8.16
C GLU A 442 36.89 -11.37 -7.87
N ASP A 443 36.41 -10.73 -8.93
CA ASP A 443 35.63 -9.48 -8.93
C ASP A 443 34.22 -9.68 -9.51
N LYS A 444 33.65 -10.88 -9.35
CA LYS A 444 32.34 -11.25 -9.93
C LYS A 444 31.51 -12.03 -8.92
N TYR A 445 30.36 -11.49 -8.58
CA TYR A 445 29.42 -12.06 -7.61
C TYR A 445 28.01 -12.08 -8.19
N ARG A 446 27.19 -13.00 -7.69
CA ARG A 446 25.76 -13.06 -8.01
C ARG A 446 24.96 -13.08 -6.73
N VAL A 447 24.09 -12.09 -6.56
CA VAL A 447 23.12 -12.00 -5.47
C VAL A 447 21.78 -12.52 -5.96
N VAL A 448 21.15 -13.41 -5.19
CA VAL A 448 19.80 -13.93 -5.42
C VAL A 448 18.97 -13.71 -4.16
N THR A 449 17.82 -13.05 -4.31
CA THR A 449 16.92 -12.68 -3.20
C THR A 449 15.46 -13.09 -3.47
N GLY A 450 14.56 -12.79 -2.55
CA GLY A 450 13.13 -13.04 -2.67
C GLY A 450 12.47 -12.24 -3.79
N GLY A 451 11.47 -12.84 -4.44
CA GLY A 451 10.69 -12.19 -5.51
C GLY A 451 10.00 -10.90 -5.09
N ALA A 452 9.54 -10.81 -3.85
CA ALA A 452 8.84 -9.63 -3.35
C ALA A 452 9.79 -8.46 -3.02
N ASP A 453 11.06 -8.76 -2.75
CA ASP A 453 11.99 -7.84 -2.09
C ASP A 453 13.06 -7.29 -3.06
N GLY A 454 13.21 -7.88 -4.25
CA GLY A 454 14.37 -7.61 -5.10
C GLY A 454 14.51 -6.19 -5.60
N ASN A 455 13.42 -5.43 -5.80
CA ASN A 455 13.57 -4.01 -6.16
C ASN A 455 14.16 -3.20 -4.99
N ARG A 456 13.71 -3.47 -3.76
CA ARG A 456 14.23 -2.83 -2.55
C ARG A 456 15.70 -3.19 -2.33
N ASP A 457 16.04 -4.47 -2.44
CA ASP A 457 17.42 -4.94 -2.29
C ASP A 457 18.34 -4.36 -3.37
N TRP A 458 17.87 -4.26 -4.62
CA TRP A 458 18.61 -3.60 -5.70
C TRP A 458 18.83 -2.12 -5.42
N VAL A 459 17.81 -1.39 -4.93
CA VAL A 459 17.94 0.02 -4.54
C VAL A 459 18.98 0.18 -3.42
N THR A 460 18.97 -0.69 -2.42
CA THR A 460 19.96 -0.69 -1.33
C THR A 460 21.38 -0.90 -1.86
N LEU A 461 21.60 -1.92 -2.69
CA LEU A 461 22.90 -2.18 -3.32
C LEU A 461 23.38 -0.99 -4.14
N ARG A 462 22.54 -0.49 -5.04
CA ARG A 462 22.85 0.66 -5.91
C ARG A 462 23.17 1.91 -5.10
N ASN A 463 22.33 2.26 -4.11
CA ASN A 463 22.54 3.44 -3.29
C ASN A 463 23.82 3.32 -2.47
N TYR A 464 24.11 2.14 -1.90
CA TYR A 464 25.36 1.93 -1.16
C TYR A 464 26.59 2.11 -2.05
N ARG A 465 26.56 1.56 -3.28
CA ARG A 465 27.63 1.76 -4.28
C ARG A 465 27.82 3.25 -4.57
N ASP A 466 26.75 3.95 -4.93
CA ASP A 466 26.79 5.34 -5.37
C ASP A 466 27.25 6.27 -4.23
N ASP A 467 26.73 6.07 -3.02
CA ASP A 467 27.06 6.88 -1.85
C ASP A 467 28.53 6.71 -1.41
N ASN A 468 29.14 5.57 -1.73
CA ASN A 468 30.54 5.26 -1.44
C ASN A 468 31.48 5.39 -2.65
N ASN A 469 30.98 5.82 -3.81
CA ASN A 469 31.72 5.93 -5.07
C ASN A 469 32.52 4.65 -5.43
N LEU A 470 31.86 3.49 -5.32
CA LEU A 470 32.47 2.19 -5.58
C LEU A 470 32.42 1.84 -7.08
N ASP A 471 33.52 1.30 -7.60
CA ASP A 471 33.60 0.73 -8.95
C ASP A 471 33.08 -0.71 -8.96
N ALA A 472 31.74 -0.82 -8.96
CA ALA A 472 30.99 -2.07 -9.01
C ALA A 472 29.73 -1.92 -9.88
N GLU A 473 29.70 -2.53 -11.05
CA GLU A 473 28.49 -2.65 -11.87
C GLU A 473 27.51 -3.62 -11.21
N ILE A 474 26.20 -3.29 -11.20
CA ILE A 474 25.12 -4.07 -10.58
C ILE A 474 24.02 -4.30 -11.62
#